data_AF-A0A2W4KVR5-F1
#
_entry.id   AF-A0A2W4KVR5-F1
#
_cell.length_a   1.000
_cell.length_b   1.000
_cell.length_c   1.000
_cell.angle_alpha   90.00
_cell.angle_beta   90.00
_cell.angle_gamma   90.00
#
_symmetry.space_group_name_H-M   'P 1'
#
loop_
_entity.id
_entity.type
_entity.pdbx_description
1 polymer ?
#
loop_
_entity_poly.entity_id
_entity_poly.type
_entity_poly.pdbx_seq_one_letter_code
_entity_poly.pdbx_strand_id
1 'polypeptide(L)'
;MAPGEKRRQRAHVTSVLFACVCLSFDGGIAPAVLAQEETPKEILAVRVREQGYACERPIRAEKDAAETRPLATVWVLECSNARYRIVLHPDMAAEIQVLN
;
A
#
# COMPACT_ATOMS: atom_id res chain seq x y z
N MET A 1 -31.48 29.09 19.60
CA MET A 1 -30.51 28.03 19.24
C MET A 1 -30.25 28.11 17.73
N ALA A 2 -29.22 28.85 17.31
CA ALA A 2 -28.69 28.97 15.94
C ALA A 2 -27.32 29.67 16.06
N PRO A 3 -26.28 29.42 15.22
CA PRO A 3 -26.30 29.50 13.74
C PRO A 3 -25.47 28.37 13.07
N GLY A 4 -25.28 28.18 11.76
CA GLY A 4 -25.55 28.97 10.56
C GLY A 4 -24.51 28.59 9.50
N GLU A 5 -24.99 28.09 8.36
CA GLU A 5 -24.24 27.92 7.12
C GLU A 5 -23.77 29.29 6.60
N LYS A 6 -22.52 29.73 6.91
CA LYS A 6 -21.80 30.83 6.21
C LYS A 6 -20.29 30.79 6.50
N ARG A 7 -19.48 30.34 5.54
CA ARG A 7 -18.12 30.91 5.32
C ARG A 7 -17.83 31.13 3.83
N ARG A 8 -18.74 31.88 3.19
CA ARG A 8 -18.36 32.93 2.23
C ARG A 8 -18.08 34.20 3.05
N GLN A 9 -16.81 34.57 3.17
CA GLN A 9 -16.29 35.90 3.55
C GLN A 9 -14.77 35.81 3.28
N ARG A 10 -14.16 36.42 2.26
CA ARG A 10 -14.36 37.79 1.72
C ARG A 10 -14.48 38.80 2.86
N ALA A 11 -13.35 39.29 3.34
CA ALA A 11 -13.07 40.73 3.51
C ALA A 11 -11.90 40.97 4.47
N HIS A 12 -10.68 40.82 3.97
CA HIS A 12 -9.62 41.82 4.19
C HIS A 12 -9.03 42.01 2.77
N VAL A 13 -9.46 42.99 1.96
CA VAL A 13 -9.24 44.44 2.14
C VAL A 13 -7.75 44.61 2.41
N THR A 14 -6.90 44.77 1.40
CA THR A 14 -6.70 45.97 0.58
C THR A 14 -5.78 45.60 -0.59
N SER A 15 -6.11 45.97 -1.83
CA SER A 15 -5.36 46.99 -2.57
C SER A 15 -3.87 47.04 -2.24
N VAL A 16 -3.03 46.56 -3.15
CA VAL A 16 -1.96 47.33 -3.81
C VAL A 16 -1.22 46.39 -4.76
N LEU A 17 -1.16 46.81 -6.02
CA LEU A 17 -0.26 46.33 -7.06
C LEU A 17 1.15 46.03 -6.49
N PHE A 18 1.62 44.79 -6.55
CA PHE A 18 3.06 44.54 -6.50
C PHE A 18 3.44 43.35 -7.37
N ALA A 19 3.80 43.72 -8.61
CA ALA A 19 4.79 43.10 -9.49
C ALA A 19 4.73 41.58 -9.73
N CYS A 20 4.45 41.25 -11.01
CA CYS A 20 5.03 40.10 -11.68
C CYS A 20 6.52 39.99 -11.35
N VAL A 21 6.88 39.01 -10.53
CA VAL A 21 8.26 38.51 -10.47
C VAL A 21 8.21 37.10 -11.03
N CYS A 22 8.47 37.02 -12.33
CA CYS A 22 8.78 35.79 -13.04
C CYS A 22 10.08 35.23 -12.47
N LEU A 23 9.98 34.37 -11.45
CA LEU A 23 11.09 33.49 -11.07
C LEU A 23 10.77 32.12 -11.64
N SER A 24 11.31 31.89 -12.84
CA SER A 24 11.51 30.57 -13.43
C SER A 24 12.42 29.76 -12.51
N PHE A 25 11.86 29.14 -11.46
CA PHE A 25 12.59 28.19 -10.64
C PHE A 25 12.48 26.82 -11.31
N ASP A 26 13.42 26.59 -12.21
CA ASP A 26 13.79 25.32 -12.79
C ASP A 26 14.18 24.34 -11.67
N GLY A 27 13.72 23.08 -11.75
CA GLY A 27 14.11 22.02 -10.83
C GLY A 27 13.04 21.61 -9.80
N GLY A 28 11.89 21.13 -10.27
CA GLY A 28 11.03 20.29 -9.45
C GLY A 28 11.75 19.00 -9.08
N ILE A 29 12.29 18.95 -7.86
CA ILE A 29 12.83 17.74 -7.23
C ILE A 29 11.66 16.74 -7.13
N ALA A 30 11.63 15.75 -8.02
CA ALA A 30 10.76 14.61 -7.83
C ALA A 30 11.20 13.91 -6.53
N PRO A 31 10.32 13.72 -5.53
CA PRO A 31 10.64 12.81 -4.45
C PRO A 31 10.83 11.43 -5.09
N ALA A 32 12.05 10.91 -5.08
CA ALA A 32 12.28 9.50 -5.28
C ALA A 32 11.53 8.79 -4.16
N VAL A 33 10.31 8.32 -4.46
CA VAL A 33 9.61 7.37 -3.63
C VAL A 33 10.49 6.14 -3.63
N LEU A 34 11.35 6.02 -2.61
CA LEU A 34 11.95 4.76 -2.24
C LEU A 34 10.75 3.88 -1.88
N ALA A 35 10.30 3.08 -2.84
CA ALA A 35 9.38 1.99 -2.58
C ALA A 35 10.08 1.14 -1.53
N GLN A 36 9.67 1.31 -0.28
CA GLN A 36 9.99 0.35 0.77
C GLN A 36 9.52 -0.97 0.20
N GLU A 37 10.46 -1.84 -0.15
CA GLU A 37 10.19 -3.25 -0.36
C GLU A 37 9.80 -3.82 1.01
N GLU A 38 8.63 -3.45 1.50
CA GLU A 38 7.94 -4.16 2.57
C GLU A 38 7.99 -5.62 2.16
N THR A 39 8.82 -6.40 2.84
CA THR A 39 9.27 -7.62 2.20
C THR A 39 8.09 -8.57 2.09
N PRO A 40 7.83 -9.17 0.92
CA PRO A 40 6.58 -9.86 0.63
C PRO A 40 6.20 -10.89 1.69
N LYS A 41 7.20 -11.48 2.36
CA LYS A 41 7.01 -12.44 3.44
C LYS A 41 6.27 -11.90 4.67
N GLU A 42 6.52 -10.66 5.10
CA GLU A 42 5.84 -10.11 6.29
C GLU A 42 4.40 -9.75 5.98
N ILE A 43 4.15 -9.14 4.82
CA ILE A 43 2.79 -8.83 4.34
C ILE A 43 1.97 -10.12 4.20
N LEU A 44 2.54 -11.14 3.54
CA LEU A 44 1.88 -12.43 3.38
C LEU A 44 1.63 -13.10 4.74
N ALA A 45 2.57 -13.01 5.68
CA ALA A 45 2.38 -13.56 7.03
C ALA A 45 1.26 -12.86 7.80
N VAL A 46 1.13 -11.53 7.69
CA VAL A 46 -0.02 -10.80 8.28
C VAL A 46 -1.33 -11.31 7.69
N ARG A 47 -1.43 -11.40 6.35
CA ARG A 47 -2.62 -11.92 5.67
C ARG A 47 -2.98 -13.34 6.08
N VAL A 48 -1.99 -14.21 6.25
CA VAL A 48 -2.18 -15.60 6.71
C VAL A 48 -2.75 -15.62 8.13
N ARG A 49 -2.23 -14.77 9.04
CA ARG A 49 -2.75 -14.65 10.41
C ARG A 49 -4.14 -14.03 10.48
N GLU A 50 -4.43 -13.03 9.65
CA GLU A 50 -5.77 -12.42 9.55
C GLU A 50 -6.84 -13.44 9.20
N GLN A 51 -6.48 -14.48 8.44
CA GLN A 51 -7.37 -15.57 8.06
C GLN A 51 -7.36 -16.75 9.04
N GLY A 52 -6.70 -16.61 10.19
CA GLY A 52 -6.70 -17.61 11.26
C GLY A 52 -5.62 -18.69 11.15
N TYR A 53 -4.70 -18.59 10.19
CA TYR A 53 -3.58 -19.54 10.07
C TYR A 53 -2.39 -19.09 10.92
N ALA A 54 -1.76 -20.05 11.61
CA ALA A 54 -0.59 -19.76 12.45
C ALA A 54 0.68 -19.61 11.60
N CYS A 55 1.21 -18.39 11.51
CA CYS A 55 2.57 -18.16 11.01
C CYS A 55 3.33 -17.39 12.09
N GLU A 56 4.23 -18.04 12.83
CA GLU A 56 4.98 -17.33 13.89
C GLU A 56 6.06 -16.44 13.28
N ARG A 57 7.11 -17.08 12.74
CA ARG A 57 8.24 -16.38 12.11
C ARG A 57 8.28 -16.67 10.62
N PRO A 58 7.96 -15.69 9.73
CA PRO A 58 8.14 -15.87 8.31
C PRO A 58 9.64 -15.97 7.98
N ILE A 59 10.05 -17.09 7.40
CA ILE A 59 11.44 -17.37 7.00
C ILE A 59 11.65 -16.86 5.57
N ARG A 60 10.77 -17.25 4.65
CA ARG A 60 10.90 -16.97 3.22
C ARG A 60 9.53 -16.81 2.57
N ALA A 61 9.44 -15.95 1.56
CA ALA A 61 8.33 -15.95 0.63
C ALA A 61 8.87 -15.97 -0.80
N GLU A 62 8.35 -16.87 -1.61
CA GLU A 62 8.73 -17.03 -3.00
C GLU A 62 7.52 -16.93 -3.88
N LYS A 63 7.60 -16.12 -4.93
CA LYS A 63 6.56 -16.06 -5.94
C LYS A 63 6.70 -17.27 -6.86
N ASP A 64 5.63 -18.05 -6.99
CA ASP A 64 5.56 -19.12 -7.97
C ASP A 64 5.16 -18.53 -9.32
N ALA A 65 6.15 -18.20 -10.14
CA ALA A 65 5.93 -17.63 -11.45
C ALA A 65 5.32 -18.61 -12.45
N ALA A 66 5.46 -19.93 -12.23
CA ALA A 66 4.88 -20.94 -13.11
C ALA A 66 3.37 -21.03 -12.95
N GLU A 67 2.88 -20.87 -11.72
CA GLU A 67 1.46 -20.93 -11.38
C GLU A 67 0.79 -19.53 -11.37
N THR A 68 1.56 -18.45 -11.45
CA THR A 68 1.03 -17.08 -11.52
C THR A 68 0.32 -16.83 -12.85
N ARG A 69 -0.92 -16.37 -12.77
CA ARG A 69 -1.78 -15.99 -13.90
C ARG A 69 -2.13 -14.49 -13.83
N PRO A 70 -2.65 -13.87 -14.90
CA PRO A 70 -2.97 -12.44 -14.92
C PRO A 70 -3.88 -11.96 -13.78
N LEU A 71 -4.75 -12.83 -13.26
CA LEU A 71 -5.71 -12.52 -12.18
C LEU A 71 -5.46 -13.31 -10.90
N ALA A 72 -4.35 -14.05 -10.81
CA ALA A 72 -4.03 -14.90 -9.67
C ALA A 72 -2.52 -14.96 -9.47
N THR A 73 -2.02 -14.37 -8.38
CA THR A 73 -0.60 -14.46 -8.03
C THR A 73 -0.37 -15.53 -6.99
N VAL A 74 0.45 -16.52 -7.31
CA VAL A 74 0.75 -17.61 -6.39
C VAL A 74 2.06 -17.32 -5.66
N TRP A 75 2.01 -17.47 -4.33
CA TRP A 75 3.14 -17.34 -3.43
C TRP A 75 3.28 -18.60 -2.59
N VAL A 76 4.51 -18.95 -2.26
CA VAL A 76 4.85 -19.95 -1.27
C VAL A 76 5.48 -19.25 -0.09
N LEU A 77 4.80 -19.25 1.05
CA LEU A 77 5.27 -18.69 2.31
C LEU A 77 5.76 -19.81 3.21
N GLU A 78 7.00 -19.70 3.67
CA GLU A 78 7.60 -20.58 4.64
C GLU A 78 7.70 -19.87 5.99
N CYS A 79 7.05 -20.43 7.00
CA CYS A 79 7.11 -20.00 8.39
C CYS A 79 7.86 -21.05 9.21
N SER A 80 8.36 -20.67 10.39
CA SER A 80 9.06 -21.58 11.30
C SER A 80 8.27 -22.82 11.70
N ASN A 81 6.96 -22.74 11.64
CA ASN A 81 6.03 -23.77 12.11
C ASN A 81 5.22 -24.43 10.98
N ALA A 82 5.19 -23.86 9.78
CA ALA A 82 4.32 -24.30 8.69
C ALA A 82 4.74 -23.72 7.34
N ARG A 83 4.34 -24.39 6.26
CA ARG A 83 4.51 -23.91 4.89
C ARG A 83 3.15 -23.74 4.22
N TYR A 84 2.98 -22.64 3.49
CA TYR A 84 1.70 -22.25 2.90
C TYR A 84 1.87 -21.96 1.41
N ARG A 85 0.89 -22.39 0.61
CA ARG A 85 0.66 -21.89 -0.73
C ARG A 85 -0.48 -20.87 -0.66
N ILE A 86 -0.21 -19.67 -1.14
CA ILE A 86 -1.11 -18.53 -1.05
C ILE A 86 -1.44 -18.09 -2.48
N VAL A 87 -2.71 -18.07 -2.84
CA VAL A 87 -3.19 -17.54 -4.13
C VAL A 87 -3.85 -16.19 -3.86
N LEU A 88 -3.24 -15.13 -4.37
CA LEU A 88 -3.75 -13.77 -4.29
C LEU A 88 -4.57 -13.45 -5.54
N HIS A 89 -5.84 -13.15 -5.33
CA HIS A 89 -6.72 -12.57 -6.34
C HIS A 89 -7.01 -11.11 -5.99
N PRO A 90 -7.12 -10.19 -6.97
CA PRO A 90 -7.32 -8.77 -6.69
C PRO A 90 -8.66 -8.47 -5.99
N ASP A 91 -9.70 -9.22 -6.32
CA ASP A 91 -11.07 -8.97 -5.86
C ASP A 91 -11.58 -10.01 -4.82
N MET A 92 -10.70 -10.89 -4.34
CA MET A 92 -11.07 -11.97 -3.40
C MET A 92 -10.08 -12.07 -2.24
N ALA A 93 -10.51 -12.72 -1.15
CA ALA A 93 -9.60 -13.09 -0.08
C ALA A 93 -8.50 -14.03 -0.60
N ALA A 94 -7.35 -14.04 0.07
CA ALA A 94 -6.24 -14.89 -0.35
C ALA A 94 -6.57 -16.36 -0.06
N GLU A 95 -6.52 -17.21 -1.08
CA GLU A 95 -6.71 -18.65 -0.87
C GLU A 95 -5.43 -19.23 -0.25
N ILE A 96 -5.55 -19.82 0.94
CA ILE A 96 -4.42 -20.39 1.67
C ILE A 96 -4.57 -21.91 1.70
N GLN A 97 -3.55 -22.61 1.24
CA GLN A 97 -3.42 -24.07 1.33
C GLN A 97 -2.19 -24.41 2.16
N VAL A 98 -2.35 -25.31 3.12
CA VAL A 98 -1.24 -25.82 3.93
C VAL A 98 -0.47 -26.84 3.11
N LEU A 99 0.83 -26.65 2.97
CA LEU A 99 1.74 -27.61 2.34
C LEU A 99 2.30 -28.50 3.46
N ASN A 100 1.72 -29.69 3.61
CA ASN A 100 2.13 -30.69 4.59
C ASN A 100 3.32 -31.53 4.11
#